data_AF-A0A1H3UYQ7-F1
#
_entry.id   AF-A0A1H3UYQ7-F1
#
_cell.length_a   1.000
_cell.length_b   1.000
_cell.length_c   1.000
_cell.angle_alpha   90.00
_cell.angle_beta   90.00
_cell.angle_gamma   90.00
#
_symmetry.space_group_name_H-M   'P 1'
#
loop_
_entity.id
_entity.type
_entity.pdbx_description
1 polymer ?
#
loop_
_entity_poly.entity_id
_entity_poly.type
_entity_poly.pdbx_seq_one_letter_code
_entity_poly.pdbx_strand_id
1 'polypeptide(L)'
;MADRSVGRPRVEGDPDPRIAAFYEDLRAGFSDDPAYDGDSPWVTTPLVVGVDHVAMSIVHSPVGDDAVDVVLQLAEKHGLVVYDPQGDEATGLDGDYADAVG
;
A
#
# COMPACT_ATOMS: atom_id res chain seq x y z
N MET A 1 11.36 29.03 2.94
CA MET A 1 10.29 28.13 2.48
C MET A 1 10.90 26.79 2.18
N ALA A 2 10.59 25.78 2.99
CA ALA A 2 10.80 24.37 2.70
C ALA A 2 9.85 23.65 3.65
N ASP A 3 8.64 23.38 3.16
CA ASP A 3 7.71 22.47 3.81
C ASP A 3 8.40 21.11 3.85
N ARG A 4 8.94 20.76 5.02
CA ARG A 4 9.38 19.42 5.30
C ARG A 4 8.11 18.65 5.61
N SER A 5 7.63 17.87 4.64
CA SER A 5 6.64 16.84 4.88
C SER A 5 7.12 16.00 6.06
N VAL A 6 6.59 16.29 7.24
CA VAL A 6 6.84 15.51 8.45
C VAL A 6 6.08 14.22 8.25
N GLY A 7 6.75 13.25 7.62
CA GLY A 7 6.31 11.86 7.65
C GLY A 7 6.01 11.54 9.11
N ARG A 8 4.77 11.10 9.37
CA ARG A 8 4.31 10.76 10.72
C ARG A 8 5.41 9.96 11.42
N PRO A 9 5.76 10.28 12.68
CA PRO A 9 6.71 9.46 13.42
C PRO A 9 6.20 8.02 13.37
N ARG A 10 7.02 7.12 12.84
CA ARG A 10 6.75 5.69 12.85
C ARG A 10 6.57 5.31 14.32
N VAL A 11 5.34 5.09 14.73
CA VAL A 11 5.06 4.55 16.06
C VAL A 11 5.77 3.21 16.10
N GLU A 12 6.70 3.05 17.03
CA GLU A 12 7.34 1.76 17.29
C GLU A 12 6.29 0.87 17.96
N GLY A 13 5.92 -0.23 17.30
CA GLY A 13 4.84 -1.13 17.74
C GLY A 13 4.59 -2.27 16.75
N ASP A 14 3.78 -3.25 17.17
CA ASP A 14 3.28 -4.30 16.28
C ASP A 14 2.24 -3.70 15.30
N PRO A 15 2.24 -4.08 14.02
CA PRO A 15 1.22 -3.64 13.07
C PRO A 15 -0.19 -3.96 13.57
N ASP A 16 -1.16 -3.09 13.25
CA ASP A 16 -2.57 -3.38 13.46
C ASP A 16 -2.86 -4.76 12.83
N PRO A 17 -3.64 -5.63 13.50
CA PRO A 17 -3.90 -6.97 13.00
C PRO A 17 -4.44 -7.01 11.56
N ARG A 18 -5.14 -5.96 11.11
CA ARG A 18 -5.62 -5.84 9.72
C ARG A 18 -4.48 -5.53 8.75
N ILE A 19 -3.52 -4.70 9.16
CA ILE A 19 -2.31 -4.39 8.39
C ILE A 19 -1.42 -5.63 8.28
N ALA A 20 -1.25 -6.35 9.39
CA ALA A 20 -0.53 -7.62 9.40
C ALA A 20 -1.20 -8.66 8.49
N ALA A 21 -2.53 -8.83 8.61
CA ALA A 21 -3.28 -9.78 7.79
C ALA A 21 -3.27 -9.40 6.29
N PHE A 22 -3.38 -8.11 5.97
CA PHE A 22 -3.23 -7.60 4.61
C PHE A 22 -1.85 -7.90 4.04
N TYR A 23 -0.79 -7.60 4.78
CA TYR A 23 0.58 -7.85 4.33
C TYR A 23 0.87 -9.34 4.14
N GLU A 24 0.37 -10.20 5.04
CA GLU A 24 0.52 -11.66 4.94
C GLU A 24 -0.26 -12.27 3.76
N ASP A 25 -1.45 -11.75 3.44
CA ASP A 25 -2.17 -12.16 2.22
C ASP A 25 -1.47 -11.65 0.94
N LEU A 26 -0.94 -10.41 0.98
CA LEU A 26 -0.26 -9.81 -0.15
C LEU A 26 0.99 -10.60 -0.54
N ARG A 27 1.82 -10.95 0.45
CA ARG A 27 3.05 -11.75 0.23
C ARG A 27 2.78 -13.16 -0.29
N ALA A 28 1.57 -13.70 -0.07
CA ALA A 28 1.18 -15.00 -0.58
C ALA A 28 0.92 -14.97 -2.10
N GLY A 29 0.47 -13.81 -2.62
CA GLY A 29 0.29 -13.58 -4.06
C GLY A 29 1.57 -13.09 -4.76
N PHE A 30 2.28 -12.15 -4.11
CA PHE A 30 3.49 -11.55 -4.66
C PHE A 30 4.61 -11.59 -3.62
N SER A 31 5.65 -12.38 -3.88
CA SER A 31 6.78 -12.47 -2.94
C SER A 31 7.46 -11.11 -2.77
N ASP A 32 7.57 -10.70 -1.50
CA ASP A 32 8.29 -9.51 -1.06
C ASP A 32 9.76 -9.85 -0.68
N ASP A 33 10.37 -10.78 -1.42
CA ASP A 33 11.75 -11.21 -1.17
C ASP A 33 12.73 -10.36 -2.00
N PRO A 34 13.85 -9.90 -1.42
CA PRO A 34 14.86 -9.12 -2.14
C PRO A 34 15.64 -9.93 -3.18
N ALA A 35 15.48 -11.26 -3.24
CA ALA A 35 15.88 -12.05 -4.40
C ALA A 35 15.02 -11.65 -5.61
N TYR A 36 15.46 -10.58 -6.27
CA TYR A 36 14.77 -9.94 -7.39
C TYR A 36 14.63 -10.89 -8.58
N ASP A 37 13.51 -11.61 -8.67
CA ASP A 37 13.06 -12.20 -9.93
C ASP A 37 12.50 -11.06 -10.79
N GLY A 38 12.94 -10.97 -12.06
CA GLY A 38 12.62 -9.84 -12.96
C GLY A 38 11.13 -9.68 -13.31
N ASP A 39 10.26 -10.48 -12.71
CA ASP A 39 8.80 -10.48 -12.83
C ASP A 39 8.11 -9.90 -11.58
N SER A 40 8.86 -9.38 -10.60
CA SER A 40 8.26 -8.79 -9.40
C SER A 40 7.53 -7.48 -9.72
N PRO A 41 6.30 -7.29 -9.22
CA PRO A 41 5.56 -6.03 -9.38
C PRO A 41 6.15 -4.88 -8.54
N TRP A 42 7.03 -5.18 -7.58
CA TRP A 42 7.55 -4.21 -6.62
C TRP A 42 8.84 -3.54 -7.13
N VAL A 43 8.85 -2.21 -7.16
CA VAL A 43 10.06 -1.40 -7.44
C VAL A 43 11.05 -1.49 -6.27
N THR A 44 10.53 -1.61 -5.06
CA THR A 44 11.33 -1.70 -3.83
C THR A 44 10.86 -2.90 -3.02
N THR A 45 11.79 -3.79 -2.71
CA THR A 45 11.61 -4.89 -1.75
C THR A 45 12.69 -4.80 -0.65
N PRO A 46 12.37 -5.14 0.60
CA PRO A 46 11.03 -5.46 1.10
C PRO A 46 10.11 -4.23 1.15
N LEU A 47 8.80 -4.45 1.17
CA LEU A 47 7.79 -3.41 1.36
C LEU A 47 7.95 -2.73 2.73
N VAL A 48 7.51 -1.48 2.82
CA VAL A 48 7.60 -0.71 4.06
C VAL A 48 6.33 -0.94 4.88
N VAL A 49 6.41 -1.83 5.87
CA VAL A 49 5.32 -2.07 6.83
C VAL A 49 5.48 -1.16 8.05
N GLY A 50 4.52 -0.26 8.24
CA GLY A 50 4.34 0.56 9.43
C GLY A 50 3.29 -0.04 10.38
N VAL A 51 3.01 0.64 11.49
CA VAL A 51 2.01 0.12 12.45
C VAL A 51 0.58 0.22 11.94
N ASP A 52 0.31 1.20 11.07
CA ASP A 52 -1.04 1.53 10.59
C ASP A 52 -1.16 1.48 9.06
N HIS A 53 -0.07 1.18 8.34
CA HIS A 53 -0.04 1.21 6.89
C HIS A 53 1.03 0.28 6.32
N VAL A 54 0.84 -0.10 5.06
CA VAL A 54 1.89 -0.67 4.21
C VAL A 54 2.13 0.32 3.08
N ALA A 55 3.38 0.74 2.88
CA ALA A 55 3.78 1.55 1.74
C ALA A 55 4.50 0.67 0.71
N MET A 56 4.08 0.79 -0.54
CA MET A 56 4.57 0.01 -1.67
C MET A 56 4.86 0.91 -2.87
N SER A 57 5.77 0.49 -3.72
CA SER A 57 6.09 1.16 -4.99
C SER A 57 5.99 0.12 -6.10
N ILE A 58 5.17 0.38 -7.11
CA ILE A 58 4.78 -0.59 -8.13
C ILE A 58 5.41 -0.21 -9.48
N VAL A 59 5.87 -1.20 -10.24
CA VAL A 59 6.41 -0.97 -11.59
C VAL A 59 5.28 -0.62 -12.55
N HIS A 60 5.48 0.38 -13.40
CA HIS A 60 4.51 0.71 -14.45
C HIS A 60 4.61 -0.31 -15.60
N SER A 61 3.88 -1.42 -15.47
CA SER A 61 3.87 -2.55 -16.40
C SER A 61 2.62 -3.42 -16.16
N PRO A 62 2.25 -4.35 -17.06
CA PRO A 62 1.08 -5.20 -16.88
C PRO A 62 1.08 -6.00 -15.56
N VAL A 63 2.25 -6.48 -15.11
CA VAL A 63 2.37 -7.18 -13.81
C VAL A 63 2.14 -6.24 -12.62
N GLY A 64 2.47 -4.96 -12.78
CA GLY A 64 2.15 -3.93 -11.80
C GLY A 64 0.66 -3.60 -11.77
N ASP A 65 0.01 -3.53 -12.93
CA ASP A 65 -1.44 -3.32 -13.03
C ASP A 65 -2.21 -4.47 -12.35
N ASP A 66 -1.80 -5.72 -12.57
CA ASP A 66 -2.36 -6.90 -11.88
C ASP A 66 -2.14 -6.82 -10.35
N ALA A 67 -0.97 -6.34 -9.91
CA ALA A 67 -0.70 -6.15 -8.49
C ALA A 67 -1.58 -5.06 -7.86
N VAL A 68 -1.86 -3.96 -8.58
CA VAL A 68 -2.79 -2.92 -8.11
C VAL A 68 -4.18 -3.49 -7.89
N ASP A 69 -4.71 -4.29 -8.82
CA ASP A 69 -6.03 -4.90 -8.68
C ASP A 69 -6.11 -5.82 -7.45
N VAL A 70 -5.09 -6.64 -7.22
CA VAL A 70 -4.99 -7.48 -6.01
C VAL A 70 -4.90 -6.65 -4.74
N VAL A 71 -4.12 -5.56 -4.74
CA VAL A 71 -4.00 -4.66 -3.58
C VAL A 71 -5.35 -4.03 -3.24
N LEU A 72 -6.11 -3.59 -4.23
CA LEU A 72 -7.45 -3.02 -4.04
C LEU A 72 -8.42 -4.07 -3.47
N GLN A 73 -8.43 -5.29 -4.02
CA GLN A 73 -9.25 -6.39 -3.51
C GLN A 73 -8.90 -6.79 -2.07
N LEU A 74 -7.60 -6.86 -1.75
CA LEU A 74 -7.13 -7.17 -0.40
C LEU A 74 -7.45 -6.04 0.58
N ALA A 75 -7.29 -4.78 0.16
CA ALA A 75 -7.65 -3.63 0.98
C ALA A 75 -9.14 -3.65 1.32
N GLU A 76 -10.02 -3.91 0.34
CA GLU A 76 -11.46 -4.06 0.57
C GLU A 76 -11.74 -5.21 1.56
N LYS A 77 -11.13 -6.39 1.32
CA LYS A 77 -11.29 -7.57 2.18
C LYS A 77 -10.93 -7.32 3.64
N HIS A 78 -9.88 -6.53 3.88
CA HIS A 78 -9.38 -6.22 5.23
C HIS A 78 -9.95 -4.92 5.81
N GLY A 79 -10.84 -4.24 5.06
CA GLY A 79 -11.44 -2.97 5.47
C GLY A 79 -10.42 -1.84 5.62
N LEU A 80 -9.51 -1.75 4.65
CA LEU A 80 -8.46 -0.75 4.57
C LEU A 80 -8.78 0.31 3.50
N VAL A 81 -8.07 1.43 3.59
CA VAL A 81 -8.08 2.49 2.58
C VAL A 81 -6.73 2.48 1.86
N VAL A 82 -6.79 2.54 0.54
CA VAL A 82 -5.62 2.72 -0.33
C VAL A 82 -5.53 4.21 -0.66
N TYR A 83 -4.36 4.80 -0.45
CA TYR A 83 -4.07 6.17 -0.86
C TYR A 83 -3.02 6.12 -1.98
N ASP A 84 -3.35 6.70 -3.13
CA ASP A 84 -2.45 6.89 -4.25
C ASP A 84 -1.89 8.33 -4.25
N PRO A 85 -0.59 8.52 -3.92
CA PRO A 85 0.01 9.84 -3.90
C PRO A 85 0.26 10.42 -5.31
N GLN A 86 0.13 9.63 -6.38
CA GLN A 86 0.34 10.11 -7.75
C GLN A 86 -0.89 10.87 -8.28
N GLY A 87 -2.08 10.40 -7.96
CA GLY A 87 -3.38 11.00 -8.29
C GLY A 87 -4.00 11.81 -7.16
N ASP A 88 -3.41 11.80 -5.95
CA ASP A 88 -3.99 12.35 -4.72
C ASP A 88 -5.39 11.76 -4.45
N GLU A 89 -5.52 10.45 -4.66
CA GLU A 89 -6.79 9.73 -4.55
C GLU A 89 -6.78 8.76 -3.38
N ALA A 90 -7.92 8.62 -2.69
CA ALA A 90 -8.13 7.59 -1.68
C ALA A 90 -9.30 6.70 -2.08
N THR A 91 -9.06 5.39 -2.15
CA THR A 91 -10.06 4.36 -2.51
C THR A 91 -10.20 3.37 -1.35
N GLY A 92 -11.43 3.02 -0.97
CA GLY A 92 -11.70 2.09 0.13
C GLY A 92 -12.99 2.41 0.85
N LEU A 93 -13.28 1.61 1.89
CA LEU A 93 -14.51 1.55 2.70
C LEU A 93 -15.62 2.54 2.27
N ASP A 94 -16.44 2.05 1.33
CA ASP A 94 -17.77 2.52 0.94
C ASP A 94 -18.26 3.82 1.63
N GLY A 95 -18.04 4.96 0.95
CA GLY A 95 -19.11 5.95 0.83
C GLY A 95 -18.98 7.34 1.49
N ASP A 96 -17.84 7.86 1.94
CA ASP A 96 -17.79 9.26 2.47
C ASP A 96 -16.42 9.98 2.36
N TYR A 97 -15.72 9.90 1.23
CA TYR A 97 -14.58 10.79 0.95
C TYR A 97 -14.70 11.47 -0.42
N ALA A 98 -15.92 11.86 -0.79
CA ALA A 98 -16.19 12.72 -1.94
C ALA A 98 -16.57 14.13 -1.47
N ASP A 99 -15.73 14.82 -0.68
CA ASP A 99 -15.86 16.28 -0.48
C ASP A 99 -14.57 16.95 0.04
N ALA A 100 -13.49 16.93 -0.73
CA ALA A 100 -12.33 17.77 -0.41
C ALA A 100 -11.54 18.25 -1.65
N VAL A 101 -12.24 18.73 -2.68
CA VAL A 101 -11.63 19.63 -3.67
C VAL A 101 -12.59 20.79 -3.97
N GLY A 102 -12.45 21.85 -3.18
CA GLY A 102 -12.97 23.19 -3.49
C GLY A 102 -11.90 24.03 -4.18
#